data_AF-A0A7Y3KLL7-F1
#
_entry.id   AF-A0A7Y3KLL7-F1
#
_cell.length_a   1.000
_cell.length_b   1.000
_cell.length_c   1.000
_cell.angle_alpha   90.00
_cell.angle_beta   90.00
_cell.angle_gamma   90.00
#
_symmetry.space_group_name_H-M   'P 1'
#
loop_
_entity.id
_entity.type
_entity.pdbx_description
1 polymer ?
#
loop_
_entity_poly.entity_id
_entity_poly.type
_entity_poly.pdbx_seq_one_letter_code
_entity_poly.pdbx_strand_id
1 'polypeptide(L)'
;MKQTITVIICLAFLSIRPNPAAAQSGEDLYKQICAACHTVGGGRLVGPDLKNITSVKKEDWLIKWIKSSQAVVKSGDTAATAIFKQYNMVPMPDQTALTDAQIKSILAYIDTKSGGEAAATNTPAAQPSTASSEASAVAPAQAAGVQNPDATTQKSDFINPNTFIIWLCIGLVVAFLLIVVWTLSSAVRKLTDALKENMKD
;
A
#
# COMPACT_ATOMS: atom_id res chain seq x y z
N MET A 1 -16.47 40.67 -24.96
CA MET A 1 -15.69 39.46 -25.35
C MET A 1 -14.49 39.19 -24.45
N LYS A 2 -13.69 40.18 -24.02
CA LYS A 2 -12.53 39.94 -23.12
C LYS A 2 -12.93 39.54 -21.69
N GLN A 3 -14.01 40.10 -21.16
CA GLN A 3 -14.45 39.81 -19.78
C GLN A 3 -15.18 38.46 -19.62
N THR A 4 -15.82 37.97 -20.69
CA THR A 4 -16.47 36.65 -20.69
C THR A 4 -15.46 35.49 -20.70
N ILE A 5 -14.26 35.71 -21.26
CA ILE A 5 -13.18 34.70 -21.27
C ILE A 5 -12.56 34.55 -19.88
N THR A 6 -12.38 35.65 -19.13
CA THR A 6 -11.82 35.60 -17.76
C THR A 6 -12.73 34.86 -16.77
N VAL A 7 -14.06 34.99 -16.90
CA VAL A 7 -15.02 34.33 -16.01
C VAL A 7 -15.05 32.80 -16.24
N ILE A 8 -14.91 32.35 -17.49
CA ILE A 8 -14.87 30.91 -17.83
C ILE A 8 -13.58 30.25 -17.32
N ILE A 9 -12.44 30.96 -17.38
CA ILE A 9 -11.16 30.46 -16.85
C ILE A 9 -11.20 30.36 -15.31
N CYS A 10 -11.80 31.33 -14.60
CA CYS A 10 -11.97 31.24 -13.14
C CYS A 10 -12.93 30.13 -12.70
N LEU A 11 -14.01 29.86 -13.46
CA LEU A 11 -14.94 28.76 -13.16
C LEU A 11 -14.33 27.38 -13.44
N ALA A 12 -13.44 27.25 -14.43
CA ALA A 12 -12.74 26.00 -14.72
C ALA A 12 -11.71 25.63 -13.64
N PHE A 13 -11.03 26.61 -13.02
CA PHE A 13 -10.08 26.37 -11.93
C PHE A 13 -10.75 25.94 -10.61
N LEU A 14 -12.03 26.25 -10.40
CA LEU A 14 -12.76 25.88 -9.18
C LEU A 14 -13.21 24.40 -9.16
N SER A 15 -13.06 23.68 -10.27
CA SER A 15 -13.44 22.26 -10.38
C SER A 15 -12.31 21.27 -10.05
N ILE A 16 -11.08 21.75 -9.88
CA ILE A 16 -9.95 20.92 -9.44
C ILE A 16 -10.00 20.84 -7.92
N ARG A 17 -10.82 19.92 -7.40
CA ARG A 17 -10.69 19.48 -6.00
C ARG A 17 -9.34 18.76 -5.91
N PRO A 18 -8.39 19.20 -5.07
CA PRO A 18 -7.26 18.35 -4.75
C PRO A 18 -7.83 17.08 -4.14
N ASN A 19 -7.67 15.95 -4.84
CA ASN A 19 -8.02 14.66 -4.29
C ASN A 19 -7.09 14.48 -3.08
N PRO A 20 -7.59 14.45 -1.83
CA PRO A 20 -6.73 14.06 -0.73
C PRO A 20 -6.30 12.64 -1.09
N ALA A 21 -5.01 12.47 -1.43
CA ALA A 21 -4.46 11.14 -1.67
C ALA A 21 -4.90 10.30 -0.48
N ALA A 22 -5.78 9.32 -0.71
CA ALA A 22 -6.36 8.52 0.35
C ALA A 22 -5.19 8.01 1.19
N ALA A 23 -5.21 8.29 2.49
CA ALA A 23 -4.13 7.91 3.38
C ALA A 23 -3.92 6.39 3.23
N GLN A 24 -2.80 5.99 2.63
CA GLN A 24 -2.51 4.58 2.41
C GLN A 24 -2.39 3.89 3.76
N SER A 25 -3.03 2.72 3.89
CA SER A 25 -3.00 1.97 5.13
C SER A 25 -1.58 1.46 5.40
N GLY A 26 -1.24 1.26 6.68
CA GLY A 26 0.04 0.66 7.07
C GLY A 26 0.23 -0.74 6.51
N GLU A 27 -0.85 -1.50 6.36
CA GLU A 27 -0.85 -2.83 5.74
C GLU A 27 -0.48 -2.76 4.26
N ASP A 28 -1.08 -1.83 3.51
CA ASP A 28 -0.79 -1.68 2.07
C ASP A 28 0.65 -1.26 1.85
N LEU A 29 1.12 -0.30 2.64
CA LEU A 29 2.51 0.15 2.60
C LEU A 29 3.49 -0.98 2.95
N TYR A 30 3.19 -1.78 3.98
CA TYR A 30 4.00 -2.95 4.32
C TYR A 30 4.06 -3.96 3.17
N LYS A 31 2.91 -4.30 2.57
CA LYS A 31 2.83 -5.26 1.46
C LYS A 31 3.59 -4.77 0.23
N GLN A 32 3.53 -3.47 -0.05
CA GLN A 32 4.17 -2.86 -1.22
C GLN A 32 5.70 -2.73 -1.05
N ILE A 33 6.17 -2.43 0.15
CA ILE A 33 7.55 -1.97 0.37
C ILE A 33 8.39 -2.96 1.18
N CYS A 34 7.79 -3.62 2.17
CA CYS A 34 8.53 -4.38 3.18
C CYS A 34 8.42 -5.89 3.00
N ALA A 35 7.26 -6.40 2.55
CA ALA A 35 6.94 -7.82 2.52
C ALA A 35 7.80 -8.66 1.56
N ALA A 36 8.49 -8.01 0.60
CA ALA A 36 9.43 -8.69 -0.28
C ALA A 36 10.67 -9.23 0.46
N CYS A 37 11.02 -8.60 1.59
CA CYS A 37 12.26 -8.90 2.31
C CYS A 37 12.02 -9.34 3.76
N HIS A 38 10.90 -8.95 4.36
CA HIS A 38 10.58 -9.17 5.76
C HIS A 38 9.30 -9.98 5.93
N THR A 39 9.22 -10.71 7.04
CA THR A 39 7.99 -11.35 7.51
C THR A 39 7.56 -10.75 8.85
N VAL A 40 6.36 -11.12 9.31
CA VAL A 40 5.91 -10.88 10.69
C VAL A 40 5.49 -12.23 11.28
N GLY A 41 6.37 -12.83 12.08
CA GLY A 41 6.18 -14.16 12.69
C GLY A 41 6.44 -15.33 11.75
N GLY A 42 6.90 -15.07 10.53
CA GLY A 42 7.25 -16.09 9.54
C GLY A 42 8.74 -16.49 9.57
N GLY A 43 9.52 -15.88 10.46
CA GLY A 43 10.96 -16.09 10.54
C GLY A 43 11.75 -15.29 9.50
N ARG A 44 13.03 -15.63 9.37
CA ARG A 44 13.97 -14.91 8.50
C ARG A 44 13.66 -15.17 7.02
N LEU A 45 13.67 -14.10 6.23
CA LEU A 45 13.65 -14.14 4.76
C LEU A 45 14.96 -13.52 4.23
N VAL A 46 14.89 -12.37 3.55
CA VAL A 46 16.08 -11.59 3.18
C VAL A 46 16.57 -10.80 4.40
N GLY A 47 15.63 -10.14 5.08
CA GLY A 47 15.85 -9.42 6.34
C GLY A 47 15.39 -10.22 7.57
N PRO A 48 15.58 -9.65 8.77
CA PRO A 48 15.04 -10.19 10.03
C PRO A 48 13.51 -10.31 9.99
N ASP A 49 12.98 -11.23 10.80
CA ASP A 49 11.56 -11.19 11.16
C ASP A 49 11.27 -9.92 11.98
N LEU A 50 10.13 -9.28 11.70
CA LEU A 50 9.72 -8.03 12.35
C LEU A 50 8.75 -8.24 13.51
N LYS A 51 8.46 -9.49 13.88
CA LYS A 51 7.61 -9.79 15.03
C LYS A 51 8.12 -9.08 16.29
N ASN A 52 7.23 -8.32 16.94
CA ASN A 52 7.50 -7.54 18.16
C ASN A 52 8.64 -6.51 18.04
N ILE A 53 8.97 -6.04 16.82
CA ILE A 53 10.10 -5.12 16.61
C ILE A 53 9.97 -3.82 17.43
N THR A 54 8.75 -3.35 17.64
CA THR A 54 8.37 -2.18 18.45
C THR A 54 8.70 -2.36 19.94
N SER A 55 8.76 -3.61 20.43
CA SER A 55 9.22 -3.92 21.79
C SER A 55 10.75 -4.03 21.89
N VAL A 56 11.44 -4.31 20.79
CA VAL A 56 12.90 -4.51 20.74
C VAL A 56 13.65 -3.20 20.49
N LYS A 57 13.11 -2.31 19.67
CA LYS A 57 13.71 -1.03 19.31
C LYS A 57 12.72 0.11 19.49
N LYS A 58 13.22 1.25 19.95
CA LYS A 58 12.42 2.48 20.10
C LYS A 58 11.95 2.97 18.74
N GLU A 59 10.72 3.50 18.70
CA GLU A 59 10.09 4.02 17.48
C GLU A 59 10.98 5.03 16.74
N ASP A 60 11.57 6.01 17.44
CA ASP A 60 12.44 7.02 16.82
C ASP A 60 13.66 6.41 16.12
N TRP A 61 14.19 5.32 16.67
CA TRP A 61 15.31 4.61 16.06
C TRP A 61 14.84 3.87 14.80
N LEU A 62 13.68 3.21 14.87
CA LEU A 62 13.07 2.53 13.73
C LEU A 62 12.75 3.49 12.59
N ILE A 63 12.21 4.68 12.88
CA ILE A 63 11.94 5.71 11.87
C ILE A 63 13.23 6.10 11.14
N LYS A 64 14.32 6.38 11.86
CA LYS A 64 15.61 6.71 11.26
C LYS A 64 16.17 5.56 10.43
N TRP A 65 16.10 4.34 10.95
CA TRP A 65 16.57 3.13 10.28
C TRP A 65 15.80 2.85 8.98
N ILE A 66 14.48 2.98 9.00
CA ILE A 66 13.62 2.74 7.84
C ILE A 66 13.86 3.81 6.77
N LYS A 67 14.05 5.08 7.16
CA LYS A 67 14.38 6.15 6.21
C LYS A 67 15.73 5.94 5.52
N SER A 68 16.76 5.58 6.29
CA SER A 68 18.07 5.25 5.73
C SER A 68 18.88 4.38 6.68
N SER A 69 18.88 3.07 6.44
CA SER A 69 19.64 2.11 7.25
C SER A 69 21.14 2.40 7.19
N GLN A 70 21.62 2.78 6.01
CA GLN A 70 23.01 3.08 5.73
C GLN A 70 23.49 4.33 6.48
N ALA A 71 22.65 5.36 6.62
CA ALA A 71 23.00 6.54 7.41
C ALA A 71 23.21 6.20 8.88
N VAL A 72 22.36 5.33 9.45
CA VAL A 72 22.48 4.88 10.85
C VAL A 72 23.71 3.98 11.05
N VAL A 73 24.03 3.11 10.08
CA VAL A 73 25.29 2.33 10.11
C VAL A 73 26.51 3.26 10.06
N LYS A 74 26.51 4.25 9.15
CA LYS A 74 27.62 5.20 8.98
C LYS A 74 27.78 6.16 10.17
N SER A 75 26.73 6.43 10.93
CA SER A 75 26.85 7.23 12.16
C SER A 75 27.56 6.48 13.30
N GLY A 76 27.91 5.21 13.11
CA GLY A 76 28.62 4.40 14.10
C GLY A 76 27.70 3.79 15.16
N ASP A 77 26.38 3.72 14.92
CA ASP A 77 25.46 3.02 15.82
C ASP A 77 25.85 1.53 15.88
N THR A 78 26.08 1.04 17.09
CA THR A 78 26.61 -0.31 17.33
C THR A 78 25.59 -1.38 16.99
N ALA A 79 24.30 -1.14 17.23
CA ALA A 79 23.23 -2.08 16.89
C ALA A 79 23.02 -2.15 15.38
N ALA A 80 22.99 -1.01 14.71
CA ALA A 80 22.93 -0.89 13.26
C ALA A 80 24.08 -1.64 12.58
N THR A 81 25.32 -1.41 13.06
CA THR A 81 26.52 -2.06 12.53
C THR A 81 26.48 -3.57 12.75
N ALA A 82 26.01 -4.03 13.92
CA ALA A 82 25.87 -5.44 14.22
C ALA A 82 24.83 -6.12 13.31
N ILE A 83 23.66 -5.48 13.12
CA ILE A 83 22.62 -5.96 12.19
C ILE A 83 23.20 -6.03 10.79
N PHE A 84 23.82 -4.97 10.28
CA PHE A 84 24.37 -4.95 8.93
C PHE A 84 25.37 -6.09 8.69
N LYS A 85 26.25 -6.37 9.66
CA LYS A 85 27.17 -7.53 9.58
C LYS A 85 26.45 -8.87 9.63
N GLN A 86 25.45 -9.02 10.49
CA GLN A 86 24.66 -10.26 10.63
C GLN A 86 23.90 -10.62 9.33
N TYR A 87 23.50 -9.61 8.56
CA TYR A 87 22.78 -9.77 7.29
C TYR A 87 23.71 -9.61 6.07
N ASN A 88 24.95 -10.10 6.18
CA ASN A 88 25.94 -10.17 5.10
C ASN A 88 26.24 -8.82 4.43
N MET A 89 26.08 -7.71 5.16
CA MET A 89 26.26 -6.35 4.65
C MET A 89 25.36 -6.03 3.45
N VAL A 90 24.21 -6.70 3.36
CA VAL A 90 23.17 -6.36 2.38
C VAL A 90 22.46 -5.09 2.86
N PRO A 91 22.48 -4.00 2.08
CA PRO A 91 21.82 -2.76 2.48
C PRO A 91 20.30 -2.90 2.41
N MET A 92 19.60 -2.45 3.45
CA MET A 92 18.16 -2.24 3.39
C MET A 92 17.90 -0.95 2.58
N PRO A 93 17.08 -1.00 1.50
CA PRO A 93 16.82 0.17 0.66
C PRO A 93 16.24 1.33 1.46
N ASP A 94 16.75 2.54 1.19
CA ASP A 94 16.33 3.76 1.86
C ASP A 94 14.89 4.14 1.49
N GLN A 95 14.04 4.37 2.49
CA GLN A 95 12.63 4.73 2.31
C GLN A 95 12.39 6.23 2.53
N THR A 96 13.18 7.07 1.87
CA THR A 96 13.12 8.54 2.02
C THR A 96 11.81 9.16 1.55
N ALA A 97 11.06 8.47 0.69
CA ALA A 97 9.75 8.89 0.21
C ALA A 97 8.64 8.70 1.27
N LEU A 98 8.86 7.87 2.29
CA LEU A 98 7.89 7.68 3.36
C LEU A 98 7.96 8.80 4.38
N THR A 99 6.79 9.35 4.69
CA THR A 99 6.60 10.27 5.82
C THR A 99 6.66 9.51 7.14
N ASP A 100 6.96 10.20 8.24
CA ASP A 100 6.98 9.61 9.58
C ASP A 100 5.63 8.99 9.94
N ALA A 101 4.52 9.62 9.52
CA ALA A 101 3.18 9.10 9.73
C ALA A 101 2.94 7.77 9.01
N GLN A 102 3.44 7.63 7.77
CA GLN A 102 3.38 6.38 7.02
C GLN A 102 4.27 5.29 7.65
N ILE A 103 5.45 5.65 8.15
CA ILE A 103 6.30 4.68 8.86
C ILE A 103 5.62 4.21 10.15
N LYS A 104 5.03 5.13 10.93
CA LYS A 104 4.27 4.79 12.13
C LYS A 104 3.08 3.89 11.82
N SER A 105 2.36 4.12 10.71
CA SER A 105 1.24 3.24 10.33
C SER A 105 1.72 1.83 9.97
N ILE A 106 2.87 1.69 9.30
CA ILE A 106 3.51 0.39 9.05
C ILE A 106 3.89 -0.29 10.37
N LEU A 107 4.52 0.43 11.31
CA LEU A 107 4.90 -0.11 12.60
C LEU A 107 3.67 -0.57 13.41
N ALA A 108 2.58 0.20 13.40
CA ALA A 108 1.32 -0.18 14.04
C ALA A 108 0.72 -1.45 13.43
N TYR A 109 0.79 -1.62 12.11
CA TYR A 109 0.39 -2.85 11.42
C TYR A 109 1.26 -4.06 11.85
N ILE A 110 2.58 -3.88 11.93
CA ILE A 110 3.50 -4.94 12.39
C ILE A 110 3.17 -5.34 13.83
N ASP A 111 2.90 -4.38 14.71
CA ASP A 111 2.57 -4.61 16.12
C ASP A 111 1.28 -5.43 16.26
N THR A 112 0.21 -5.02 15.56
CA THR A 112 -1.05 -5.78 15.52
C THR A 112 -0.86 -7.19 14.95
N LYS A 113 -0.07 -7.36 13.88
CA LYS A 113 0.25 -8.69 13.33
C LYS A 113 1.14 -9.54 14.25
N SER A 114 1.90 -8.92 15.14
CA SER A 114 2.75 -9.63 16.09
C SER A 114 1.96 -10.27 17.25
N GLY A 115 0.66 -10.01 17.32
CA GLY A 115 -0.21 -10.39 18.44
C GLY A 115 -0.27 -9.32 19.53
N GLY A 116 0.16 -8.09 19.22
CA GLY A 116 0.14 -6.96 20.15
C GLY A 116 -1.29 -6.52 20.47
N GLU A 117 -1.69 -6.77 21.71
CA GLU A 117 -2.57 -5.87 22.46
C GLU A 117 -1.88 -4.50 22.50
N ALA A 118 -2.47 -3.53 21.80
CA ALA A 118 -1.82 -2.29 21.44
C ALA A 118 -1.29 -1.52 22.66
N ALA A 119 -0.04 -1.06 22.55
CA ALA A 119 0.37 0.19 23.17
C ALA A 119 -0.44 1.34 22.54
N ALA A 120 -1.67 1.52 23.01
CA ALA A 120 -2.49 2.67 22.70
C ALA A 120 -1.92 3.89 23.41
N THR A 121 -1.08 4.66 22.74
CA THR A 121 -1.00 6.11 22.97
C THR A 121 -0.66 6.85 21.69
N ASN A 122 -1.47 7.87 21.41
CA ASN A 122 -1.28 8.99 20.49
C ASN A 122 -1.96 8.89 19.11
N THR A 123 -3.29 8.94 19.11
CA THR A 123 -4.02 9.75 18.13
C THR A 123 -4.42 11.08 18.80
N PRO A 124 -4.17 12.25 18.18
CA PRO A 124 -4.84 13.48 18.57
C PRO A 124 -6.28 13.44 18.03
N ALA A 125 -7.25 13.26 18.91
CA ALA A 125 -8.65 13.57 18.63
C ALA A 125 -9.23 14.28 19.85
N ALA A 126 -9.84 15.43 19.59
CA ALA A 126 -10.42 16.33 20.57
C ALA A 126 -11.55 15.65 21.39
N GLN A 127 -11.50 15.88 22.70
CA GLN A 127 -12.59 15.63 23.65
C GLN A 127 -13.58 16.81 23.63
N PRO A 128 -14.83 16.63 24.08
CA PRO A 128 -15.08 16.82 25.52
C PRO A 128 -15.83 15.66 26.19
N SER A 129 -15.43 15.43 27.45
CA SER A 129 -15.96 14.44 28.39
C SER A 129 -17.31 14.82 28.97
N THR A 130 -18.06 13.82 29.41
CA THR A 130 -18.61 13.79 30.78
C THR A 130 -18.57 12.37 31.37
N ALA A 131 -18.10 12.32 32.63
CA ALA A 131 -18.06 11.32 33.73
C ALA A 131 -19.20 10.24 33.78
N SER A 132 -19.12 9.09 34.48
CA SER A 132 -18.29 8.59 35.61
C SER A 132 -18.45 7.06 35.82
N SER A 133 -17.49 6.47 36.58
CA SER A 133 -17.33 5.19 37.35
C SER A 133 -18.34 4.01 37.20
N GLU A 134 -18.02 2.72 37.44
CA GLU A 134 -17.13 2.10 38.43
C GLU A 134 -16.93 0.56 38.20
N ALA A 135 -15.69 0.09 38.45
CA ALA A 135 -15.20 -1.17 39.08
C ALA A 135 -15.54 -2.64 38.66
N SER A 136 -14.43 -3.41 38.56
CA SER A 136 -14.18 -4.82 38.99
C SER A 136 -14.89 -5.99 38.26
N ALA A 137 -14.32 -7.16 37.97
CA ALA A 137 -13.17 -7.90 38.51
C ALA A 137 -12.80 -9.12 37.61
N VAL A 138 -11.50 -9.43 37.54
CA VAL A 138 -10.81 -10.76 37.63
C VAL A 138 -11.14 -11.93 36.66
N ALA A 139 -10.07 -12.31 35.90
CA ALA A 139 -9.56 -13.57 35.29
C ALA A 139 -10.22 -14.95 35.61
N PRO A 140 -9.95 -16.08 34.87
CA PRO A 140 -8.72 -16.35 34.10
C PRO A 140 -8.82 -17.14 32.76
N ALA A 141 -7.64 -17.21 32.16
CA ALA A 141 -7.14 -17.97 31.02
C ALA A 141 -7.69 -19.38 30.79
N GLN A 142 -7.79 -19.75 29.52
CA GLN A 142 -7.57 -21.12 29.06
C GLN A 142 -6.74 -21.14 27.77
N ALA A 143 -5.66 -21.90 27.84
CA ALA A 143 -4.77 -22.28 26.75
C ALA A 143 -5.40 -23.41 25.93
N ALA A 144 -5.22 -23.40 24.61
CA ALA A 144 -5.03 -24.58 23.77
C ALA A 144 -4.84 -24.17 22.31
N GLY A 145 -3.95 -24.87 21.60
CA GLY A 145 -4.12 -25.10 20.17
C GLY A 145 -3.07 -24.51 19.24
N VAL A 146 -1.83 -25.00 19.34
CA VAL A 146 -0.89 -25.01 18.21
C VAL A 146 -1.48 -25.90 17.12
N GLN A 147 -1.83 -25.33 15.97
CA GLN A 147 -2.01 -26.06 14.73
C GLN A 147 -1.29 -25.32 13.62
N ASN A 148 -0.13 -25.87 13.26
CA ASN A 148 0.61 -25.56 12.05
C ASN A 148 0.42 -26.79 11.14
N PRO A 149 -0.24 -26.67 9.97
CA PRO A 149 0.00 -27.57 8.85
C PRO A 149 0.74 -26.75 7.78
N ASP A 150 2.03 -27.04 7.66
CA ASP A 150 2.57 -27.84 6.56
C ASP A 150 2.54 -27.10 5.21
N ALA A 151 3.76 -26.82 4.75
CA ALA A 151 4.03 -26.35 3.42
C ALA A 151 3.82 -27.51 2.45
N THR A 152 2.65 -27.61 1.84
CA THR A 152 2.52 -28.21 0.53
C THR A 152 1.38 -27.58 -0.26
N THR A 153 1.68 -27.27 -1.52
CA THR A 153 0.72 -27.00 -2.60
C THR A 153 0.30 -25.54 -2.77
N GLN A 154 1.13 -24.79 -3.51
CA GLN A 154 0.65 -23.82 -4.49
C GLN A 154 -0.47 -24.48 -5.32
N LYS A 155 -1.72 -24.25 -4.93
CA LYS A 155 -2.87 -24.42 -5.81
C LYS A 155 -3.34 -23.03 -6.20
N SER A 156 -2.66 -22.53 -7.22
CA SER A 156 -3.17 -21.64 -8.26
C SER A 156 -3.92 -20.38 -7.79
N ASP A 157 -3.34 -19.22 -8.12
CA ASP A 157 -3.85 -17.84 -8.04
C ASP A 157 -5.18 -17.57 -8.79
N PHE A 158 -6.07 -18.55 -8.88
CA PHE A 158 -7.29 -18.52 -9.70
C PHE A 158 -8.53 -18.03 -8.96
N ILE A 159 -8.45 -17.75 -7.67
CA ILE A 159 -9.57 -17.20 -6.88
C ILE A 159 -9.10 -16.00 -6.07
N ASN A 160 -8.54 -14.99 -6.75
CA ASN A 160 -8.49 -13.65 -6.18
C ASN A 160 -9.65 -12.85 -6.79
N PRO A 161 -10.63 -12.36 -6.01
CA PRO A 161 -11.71 -11.54 -6.57
C PRO A 161 -11.19 -10.31 -7.34
N ASN A 162 -9.97 -9.84 -7.01
CA ASN A 162 -9.30 -8.76 -7.73
C ASN A 162 -8.78 -9.18 -9.11
N THR A 163 -8.38 -10.44 -9.35
CA THR A 163 -7.93 -10.89 -10.69
C THR A 163 -9.12 -11.01 -11.65
N PHE A 164 -10.29 -11.45 -11.18
CA PHE A 164 -11.51 -11.49 -11.99
C PHE A 164 -11.93 -10.10 -12.48
N ILE A 165 -11.90 -9.10 -11.60
CA ILE A 165 -12.22 -7.71 -11.95
C ILE A 165 -11.22 -7.15 -12.97
N ILE A 166 -9.93 -7.43 -12.81
CA ILE A 166 -8.89 -7.00 -13.76
C ILE A 166 -9.12 -7.61 -15.14
N TRP A 167 -9.39 -8.91 -15.24
CA TRP A 167 -9.68 -9.57 -16.52
C TRP A 167 -10.99 -9.08 -17.16
N LEU A 168 -12.01 -8.77 -16.37
CA LEU A 168 -13.26 -8.16 -16.84
C LEU A 168 -13.02 -6.78 -17.47
N CYS A 169 -12.26 -5.91 -16.77
CA CYS A 169 -11.92 -4.58 -17.27
C CYS A 169 -11.09 -4.64 -18.56
N ILE A 170 -10.09 -5.53 -18.62
CA ILE A 170 -9.29 -5.74 -19.83
C ILE A 170 -10.18 -6.21 -20.99
N GLY A 171 -11.09 -7.16 -20.74
CA GLY A 171 -12.03 -7.65 -21.74
C GLY A 171 -12.94 -6.55 -22.31
N LEU A 172 -13.48 -5.67 -21.45
CA LEU A 172 -14.31 -4.54 -21.87
C LEU A 172 -13.53 -3.52 -22.72
N VAL A 173 -12.29 -3.21 -22.33
CA VAL A 173 -11.42 -2.29 -23.09
C VAL A 173 -11.09 -2.88 -24.46
N VAL A 174 -10.72 -4.16 -24.54
CA VAL A 174 -10.43 -4.83 -25.81
C VAL A 174 -11.67 -4.88 -26.70
N ALA A 175 -12.85 -5.22 -26.15
CA ALA A 175 -14.10 -5.22 -26.90
C ALA A 175 -14.44 -3.83 -27.47
N PHE A 176 -14.27 -2.78 -26.66
CA PHE A 176 -14.47 -1.40 -27.11
C PHE A 176 -13.51 -1.02 -28.24
N LEU A 177 -12.21 -1.33 -28.11
CA LEU A 177 -11.23 -1.07 -29.16
C LEU A 177 -11.56 -1.81 -30.46
N LEU A 178 -12.01 -3.06 -30.38
CA LEU A 178 -12.43 -3.84 -31.55
C LEU A 178 -13.67 -3.23 -32.23
N ILE A 179 -14.65 -2.73 -31.45
CA ILE A 179 -15.83 -2.04 -31.99
C ILE A 179 -15.41 -0.75 -32.71
N VAL A 180 -14.51 0.03 -32.14
CA VAL A 180 -13.99 1.26 -32.77
C VAL A 180 -13.26 0.93 -34.07
N VAL A 181 -12.38 -0.06 -34.08
CA VAL A 181 -11.67 -0.49 -35.30
C VAL A 181 -12.67 -1.00 -36.35
N TRP A 182 -13.68 -1.78 -35.95
CA TRP A 182 -14.69 -2.29 -36.87
C TRP A 182 -15.55 -1.19 -37.49
N THR A 183 -15.99 -0.21 -36.69
CA THR A 183 -16.77 0.94 -37.17
C THR A 183 -15.97 1.84 -38.11
N LEU A 184 -14.72 2.14 -37.78
CA LEU A 184 -13.81 2.89 -38.66
C LEU A 184 -13.55 2.13 -39.96
N SER A 185 -13.24 0.83 -39.88
CA SER A 185 -13.08 -0.03 -41.06
C SER A 185 -14.33 -0.08 -41.93
N SER A 186 -15.51 -0.11 -41.32
CA SER A 186 -16.79 -0.06 -42.05
C SER A 186 -16.99 1.30 -42.72
N ALA A 187 -16.64 2.40 -42.06
CA ALA A 187 -16.76 3.74 -42.63
C ALA A 187 -15.82 3.94 -43.83
N VAL A 188 -14.57 3.49 -43.71
CA VAL A 188 -13.58 3.55 -44.81
C VAL A 188 -14.05 2.74 -46.02
N ARG A 189 -14.62 1.54 -45.80
CA ARG A 189 -15.20 0.74 -46.89
C ARG A 189 -16.32 1.48 -47.63
N LYS A 190 -17.28 2.04 -46.89
CA LYS A 190 -18.37 2.84 -47.48
C LYS A 190 -17.87 4.03 -48.29
N LEU A 191 -16.85 4.73 -47.77
CA LEU A 191 -16.26 5.87 -48.48
C LEU A 191 -15.52 5.42 -49.75
N THR A 192 -14.82 4.29 -49.69
CA THR A 192 -14.11 3.71 -50.85
C THR A 192 -15.10 3.33 -51.95
N ASP A 193 -16.22 2.71 -51.58
CA ASP A 193 -17.27 2.32 -52.53
C ASP A 193 -17.91 3.56 -53.19
N ALA A 194 -18.26 4.59 -52.41
CA ALA A 194 -18.82 5.84 -52.92
C ALA A 194 -17.87 6.60 -53.87
N LEU A 195 -16.56 6.60 -53.57
CA LEU A 195 -15.55 7.19 -54.47
C LEU A 195 -15.44 6.40 -55.78
N LYS A 196 -15.54 5.08 -55.72
CA LYS A 196 -15.46 4.21 -56.91
C LYS A 196 -16.66 4.37 -57.84
N GLU A 197 -17.85 4.61 -57.29
CA GLU A 197 -19.04 4.91 -58.08
C GLU A 197 -18.91 6.27 -58.78
N ASN A 198 -18.50 7.32 -58.07
CA ASN A 198 -18.32 8.67 -58.66
C ASN A 198 -17.22 8.77 -59.74
N MET A 199 -16.26 7.82 -59.79
CA MET A 199 -15.24 7.78 -60.85
C MET A 199 -15.68 6.99 -62.09
N LYS A 200 -16.87 6.40 -62.07
CA LYS A 200 -17.37 5.55 -63.16
C LYS A 200 -18.29 6.31 -64.13
N ASP A 201 -18.74 7.49 -63.73
CA ASP A 201 -19.45 8.49 -64.55
C ASP A 201 -18.45 9.47 -65.20
#